data_AF-A0A6N9P8I1-F1
#
_entry.id   AF-A0A6N9P8I1-F1
#
_cell.length_a   1.000
_cell.length_b   1.000
_cell.length_c   1.000
_cell.angle_alpha   90.00
_cell.angle_beta   90.00
_cell.angle_gamma   90.00
#
_symmetry.space_group_name_H-M   'P 1'
#
loop_
_entity.id
_entity.type
_entity.pdbx_description
1 polymer ?
#
loop_
_entity_poly.entity_id
_entity_poly.type
_entity_poly.pdbx_seq_one_letter_code
_entity_poly.pdbx_strand_id
1 'polypeptide(L)'
;MRQLDAPALLMQCQRILALWEQVAHDPAHANDYYAKNFHHWEMGPTVPAEEVSRWEQENRIELPDGYVYYITQVGNGGACPGDRLPVFPPAPAPVPDCFKNDPAEVKRRVQANNELRFQEYLDSMRRPSEQLARIMDAEEWGAAFGRHKMQEDGTLSLCAVDLTYVAYLVVTGPQRGRVVYLDWDGDCAPMWAKGGETFLDWMENFYRDLSMGWTHEGWQYMWQQPGDADALMEAFRREKGHDAARKEILYSFTKFPSLPEHAYRFLRGVRHPQFQQAASDVLAHFRDKP
;
A
#
# COMPACT_ATOMS: atom_id res chain seq x y z
N MET A 1 16.50 17.98 14.47
CA MET A 1 15.19 17.38 14.76
C MET A 1 14.28 17.73 13.60
N ARG A 2 13.52 16.76 13.09
CA ARG A 2 12.58 17.02 11.99
C ARG A 2 11.54 18.04 12.45
N GLN A 3 11.32 19.09 11.66
CA GLN A 3 10.21 20.01 11.87
C GLN A 3 8.98 19.41 11.19
N LEU A 4 7.96 19.09 11.98
CA LEU A 4 6.71 18.47 11.52
C LEU A 4 5.56 19.49 11.55
N ASP A 5 5.76 20.62 10.89
CA ASP A 5 4.86 21.78 10.91
C ASP A 5 4.19 22.08 9.56
N ALA A 6 4.35 21.21 8.56
CA ALA A 6 3.74 21.38 7.24
C ALA A 6 2.21 21.26 7.35
N PRO A 7 1.44 22.36 7.14
CA PRO A 7 0.01 22.36 7.43
C PRO A 7 -0.79 21.35 6.58
N ALA A 8 -0.37 21.13 5.34
CA ALA A 8 -1.03 20.19 4.44
C ALA A 8 -0.92 18.73 4.92
N LEU A 9 0.26 18.33 5.41
CA LEU A 9 0.51 16.96 5.91
C LEU A 9 -0.18 16.75 7.26
N LEU A 10 -0.16 17.76 8.14
CA LEU A 10 -0.92 17.71 9.40
C LEU A 10 -2.43 17.56 9.16
N MET A 11 -2.97 18.34 8.22
CA MET A 11 -4.38 18.24 7.84
C MET A 11 -4.70 16.86 7.23
N GLN A 12 -3.79 16.29 6.43
CA GLN A 12 -3.95 14.96 5.87
C GLN A 12 -3.96 13.87 6.96
N CYS A 13 -3.03 13.94 7.93
CA CYS A 13 -3.03 13.05 9.09
C CYS A 13 -4.32 13.14 9.90
N GLN A 14 -4.85 14.36 10.11
CA GLN A 14 -6.14 14.54 10.79
C GLN A 14 -7.30 13.87 10.06
N ARG A 15 -7.35 13.98 8.72
CA ARG A 15 -8.37 13.30 7.91
C ARG A 15 -8.23 11.78 8.00
N ILE A 16 -7.00 11.26 7.90
CA ILE A 16 -6.70 9.83 8.04
C ILE A 16 -7.18 9.32 9.40
N LEU A 17 -6.86 10.03 10.49
CA LEU A 17 -7.27 9.65 11.84
C LEU A 17 -8.80 9.61 11.97
N ALA A 18 -9.49 10.63 11.47
CA ALA A 18 -10.96 10.69 11.49
C ALA A 18 -11.60 9.55 10.67
N LEU A 19 -11.04 9.22 9.50
CA LEU A 19 -11.51 8.11 8.67
C LEU A 19 -11.26 6.76 9.35
N TRP A 20 -10.09 6.56 9.95
CA TRP A 20 -9.80 5.36 10.74
C TRP A 20 -10.76 5.22 11.92
N GLU A 21 -11.00 6.29 12.69
CA GLU A 21 -11.95 6.25 13.80
C GLU A 21 -13.36 5.85 13.35
N GLN A 22 -13.82 6.38 12.21
CA GLN A 22 -15.10 6.00 11.62
C GLN A 22 -15.11 4.49 11.26
N VAL A 23 -14.11 4.01 10.54
CA VAL A 23 -14.02 2.61 10.10
C VAL A 23 -13.90 1.65 11.29
N ALA A 24 -13.05 1.96 12.25
CA ALA A 24 -12.77 1.11 13.41
C ALA A 24 -13.99 0.90 14.32
N HIS A 25 -14.94 1.85 14.31
CA HIS A 25 -16.15 1.78 15.12
C HIS A 25 -17.40 1.40 14.31
N ASP A 26 -17.28 1.16 13.00
CA ASP A 26 -18.39 0.69 12.17
C ASP A 26 -18.51 -0.84 12.25
N PRO A 27 -19.65 -1.38 12.74
CA PRO A 27 -19.89 -2.81 12.79
C PRO A 27 -19.81 -3.52 11.42
N ALA A 28 -19.99 -2.80 10.31
CA ALA A 28 -19.86 -3.35 8.96
C ALA A 28 -18.44 -3.90 8.69
N HIS A 29 -17.42 -3.32 9.32
CA HIS A 29 -16.02 -3.69 9.15
C HIS A 29 -15.51 -4.73 10.15
N ALA A 30 -16.36 -5.16 11.11
CA ALA A 30 -15.95 -6.09 12.17
C ALA A 30 -15.54 -7.48 11.65
N ASN A 31 -16.01 -7.87 10.47
CA ASN A 31 -15.74 -9.18 9.85
C ASN A 31 -14.76 -9.12 8.68
N ASP A 32 -14.17 -7.95 8.39
CA ASP A 32 -13.17 -7.82 7.33
C ASP A 32 -12.01 -8.79 7.59
N TYR A 33 -11.57 -9.52 6.56
CA TYR A 33 -10.63 -10.64 6.71
C TYR A 33 -9.36 -10.25 7.47
N TYR A 34 -8.73 -9.13 7.09
CA TYR A 34 -7.49 -8.67 7.71
C TYR A 34 -7.72 -8.15 9.14
N ALA A 35 -8.82 -7.43 9.35
CA ALA A 35 -9.19 -6.95 10.68
C ALA A 35 -9.45 -8.10 11.64
N LYS A 36 -10.20 -9.12 11.20
CA LYS A 36 -10.54 -10.29 12.02
C LYS A 36 -9.32 -11.10 12.44
N ASN A 37 -8.31 -11.22 11.58
CA ASN A 37 -7.20 -12.15 11.80
C ASN A 37 -5.91 -11.47 12.29
N PHE A 38 -5.74 -10.16 12.09
CA PHE A 38 -4.43 -9.52 12.29
C PHE A 38 -4.49 -8.19 13.05
N HIS A 39 -5.08 -7.14 12.47
CA HIS A 39 -4.98 -5.79 13.04
C HIS A 39 -6.16 -5.38 13.91
N HIS A 40 -7.32 -6.04 13.84
CA HIS A 40 -8.51 -5.76 14.69
C HIS A 40 -8.97 -4.29 14.69
N TRP A 41 -8.71 -3.58 13.59
CA TRP A 41 -8.87 -2.12 13.50
C TRP A 41 -8.11 -1.31 14.57
N GLU A 42 -7.14 -1.92 15.26
CA GLU A 42 -6.32 -1.26 16.27
C GLU A 42 -5.36 -0.26 15.60
N MET A 43 -5.13 0.86 16.28
CA MET A 43 -4.08 1.82 15.96
C MET A 43 -3.13 1.90 17.15
N GLY A 44 -1.82 1.78 16.90
CA GLY A 44 -0.83 1.90 17.96
C GLY A 44 -0.58 3.36 18.36
N PRO A 45 0.00 3.61 19.55
CA PRO A 45 0.30 4.96 20.00
C PRO A 45 1.29 5.66 19.07
N THR A 46 1.17 6.97 18.91
CA THR A 46 2.10 7.78 18.11
C THR A 46 3.53 7.74 18.67
N VAL A 47 4.53 7.79 17.80
CA VAL A 47 5.94 7.88 18.16
C VAL A 47 6.34 9.35 18.37
N PRO A 48 7.13 9.69 19.41
CA PRO A 48 7.71 11.02 19.53
C PRO A 48 8.65 11.35 18.36
N ALA A 49 8.54 12.55 17.79
CA ALA A 49 9.39 13.00 16.67
C ALA A 49 10.90 12.98 17.00
N GLU A 50 11.24 13.14 18.29
CA GLU A 50 12.61 13.05 18.78
C GLU A 50 13.19 11.64 18.68
N GLU A 51 12.36 10.63 18.95
CA GLU A 51 12.73 9.22 18.85
C GLU A 51 12.99 8.83 17.40
N VAL A 52 12.10 9.26 16.49
CA VAL A 52 12.30 9.08 15.05
C VAL A 52 13.59 9.76 14.59
N SER A 53 13.79 11.03 14.96
CA SER A 53 15.00 11.78 14.59
C SER A 53 16.29 11.11 15.10
N ARG A 54 16.25 10.55 16.32
CA ARG A 54 17.40 9.84 16.90
C ARG A 54 17.70 8.56 16.14
N TRP A 55 16.67 7.75 15.87
CA TRP A 55 16.83 6.51 15.12
C TRP A 55 17.34 6.76 13.69
N GLU A 56 16.81 7.77 13.00
CA GLU A 56 17.27 8.17 11.65
C GLU A 56 18.76 8.56 11.66
N GLN A 57 19.21 9.29 12.69
CA GLN A 57 20.61 9.68 12.86
C GLN A 57 21.53 8.48 13.18
N GLU A 58 21.13 7.64 14.13
CA GLU A 58 21.89 6.44 14.54
C GLU A 58 22.07 5.48 13.37
N ASN A 59 21.03 5.31 12.56
CA ASN A 59 21.01 4.36 11.44
C ASN A 59 21.38 4.99 10.09
N ARG A 60 21.58 6.31 10.01
CA ARG A 60 21.88 7.03 8.75
C ARG A 60 20.85 6.72 7.65
N ILE A 61 19.57 6.70 8.04
CA ILE A 61 18.43 6.47 7.16
C ILE A 61 17.50 7.65 7.33
N GLU A 62 16.96 8.16 6.24
CA GLU A 62 15.91 9.17 6.27
C GLU A 62 14.59 8.55 5.81
N LEU A 63 13.63 8.39 6.71
CA LEU A 63 12.32 7.81 6.40
C LEU A 63 11.47 8.81 5.61
N PRO A 64 10.57 8.38 4.70
CA PRO A 64 9.75 9.33 3.94
C PRO A 64 8.91 10.23 4.83
N ASP A 65 8.78 11.52 4.48
CA ASP A 65 8.05 12.50 5.28
C ASP A 65 6.64 12.01 5.59
N GLY A 66 5.90 11.54 4.59
CA GLY A 66 4.54 11.02 4.78
C GLY A 66 4.47 9.90 5.82
N TYR A 67 5.45 9.00 5.85
CA TYR A 67 5.51 7.93 6.86
C TYR A 67 5.83 8.47 8.26
N VAL A 68 6.74 9.43 8.36
CA VAL A 68 7.07 10.07 9.66
C VAL A 68 5.90 10.90 10.20
N TYR A 69 5.22 11.66 9.35
CA TYR A 69 3.97 12.33 9.74
C TYR A 69 2.94 11.31 10.22
N TYR A 70 2.75 10.19 9.52
CA TYR A 70 1.81 9.17 9.95
C TYR A 70 2.13 8.59 11.34
N ILE A 71 3.35 8.08 11.55
CA ILE A 71 3.69 7.42 12.82
C ILE A 71 3.72 8.39 14.01
N THR A 72 3.90 9.69 13.77
CA THR A 72 3.94 10.71 14.83
C THR A 72 2.60 11.42 15.06
N GLN A 73 1.69 11.43 14.09
CA GLN A 73 0.41 12.15 14.17
C GLN A 73 -0.83 11.24 14.15
N VAL A 74 -0.75 10.04 13.57
CA VAL A 74 -1.87 9.10 13.42
C VAL A 74 -1.69 7.92 14.37
N GLY A 75 -0.61 7.16 14.20
CA GLY A 75 -0.34 5.99 15.04
C GLY A 75 0.79 5.11 14.53
N ASN A 76 1.36 4.32 15.44
CA ASN A 76 2.50 3.46 15.16
C ASN A 76 2.09 1.99 14.98
N GLY A 77 2.20 1.49 13.75
CA GLY A 77 1.66 0.18 13.38
C GLY A 77 0.12 0.17 13.41
N GLY A 78 -0.46 -1.02 13.28
CA GLY A 78 -1.91 -1.21 13.34
C GLY A 78 -2.58 -1.36 11.98
N ALA A 79 -3.83 -0.96 11.90
CA ALA A 79 -4.73 -1.19 10.77
C ALA A 79 -4.20 -0.61 9.46
N CYS A 80 -4.28 -1.37 8.39
CA CYS A 80 -3.83 -0.98 7.05
C CYS A 80 -4.49 -1.90 6.01
N PRO A 81 -4.22 -1.74 4.70
CA PRO A 81 -4.79 -2.62 3.69
C PRO A 81 -4.52 -4.11 3.89
N GLY A 82 -3.42 -4.46 4.55
CA GLY A 82 -2.99 -5.83 4.78
C GLY A 82 -3.08 -6.26 6.23
N ASP A 83 -2.25 -7.25 6.60
CA ASP A 83 -2.16 -7.82 7.94
C ASP A 83 -1.92 -6.77 9.05
N ARG A 84 -0.81 -6.04 9.06
CA ARG A 84 -0.54 -4.96 10.02
C ARG A 84 0.64 -4.10 9.55
N LEU A 85 0.56 -2.78 9.74
CA LEU A 85 1.73 -1.90 9.58
C LEU A 85 2.83 -2.26 10.59
N PRO A 86 4.12 -2.16 10.22
CA PRO A 86 5.22 -2.40 11.15
C PRO A 86 5.19 -1.36 12.27
N VAL A 87 5.47 -1.84 13.48
CA VAL A 87 5.72 -0.98 14.63
C VAL A 87 7.13 -0.41 14.49
N PHE A 88 7.26 0.91 14.58
CA PHE A 88 8.52 1.61 14.66
C PHE A 88 9.21 1.34 16.01
N PRO A 89 10.54 1.11 16.04
CA PRO A 89 11.44 1.07 14.88
C PRO A 89 11.21 -0.18 14.02
N PRO A 90 11.22 -0.03 12.68
CA PRO A 90 10.91 -1.14 11.79
C PRO A 90 11.98 -2.22 11.88
N ALA A 91 11.54 -3.48 12.00
CA ALA A 91 12.39 -4.66 12.03
C ALA A 91 12.18 -5.54 10.78
N PRO A 92 13.16 -6.37 10.37
CA PRO A 92 12.95 -7.35 9.33
C PRO A 92 11.87 -8.35 9.75
N ALA A 93 11.14 -8.88 8.77
CA ALA A 93 10.16 -9.93 9.03
C ALA A 93 10.82 -11.13 9.75
N PRO A 94 10.15 -11.75 10.75
CA PRO A 94 10.70 -12.89 11.47
C PRO A 94 10.94 -14.07 10.53
N VAL A 95 11.96 -14.88 10.84
CA VAL A 95 12.25 -16.12 10.09
C VAL A 95 11.10 -17.12 10.31
N PRO A 96 10.57 -17.78 9.26
CA PRO A 96 9.53 -18.80 9.42
C PRO A 96 9.92 -19.91 10.41
N ASP A 97 8.92 -20.42 11.12
CA ASP A 97 9.03 -21.36 12.23
C ASP A 97 9.63 -22.74 11.90
N CYS A 98 9.94 -23.03 10.63
CA CYS A 98 10.43 -24.34 10.18
C CYS A 98 11.86 -24.70 10.62
N PHE A 99 12.55 -23.85 11.39
CA PHE A 99 13.93 -24.05 11.86
C PHE A 99 14.07 -24.40 13.37
N LYS A 100 12.97 -24.82 14.02
CA LYS A 100 12.80 -24.88 15.50
C LYS A 100 13.38 -26.09 16.26
N ASN A 101 14.39 -26.81 15.77
CA ASN A 101 14.77 -28.10 16.40
C ASN A 101 15.87 -28.07 17.51
N ASP A 102 16.27 -26.92 18.09
CA ASP A 102 17.12 -26.89 19.31
C ASP A 102 17.00 -25.57 20.12
N PRO A 103 16.22 -25.50 21.23
CA PRO A 103 15.75 -24.24 21.83
C PRO A 103 16.81 -23.22 22.29
N ALA A 104 18.00 -23.63 22.73
CA ALA A 104 18.97 -22.70 23.35
C ALA A 104 20.06 -22.22 22.37
N GLU A 105 20.57 -23.11 21.54
CA GLU A 105 21.50 -22.77 20.47
C GLU A 105 20.78 -22.16 19.27
N VAL A 106 19.56 -22.60 18.95
CA VAL A 106 18.67 -21.91 18.00
C VAL A 106 18.29 -20.54 18.54
N LYS A 107 18.00 -20.35 19.84
CA LYS A 107 17.69 -19.00 20.33
C LYS A 107 18.86 -18.03 20.18
N ARG A 108 20.10 -18.45 20.49
CA ARG A 108 21.30 -17.62 20.27
C ARG A 108 21.61 -17.40 18.79
N ARG A 109 21.50 -18.44 17.95
CA ARG A 109 21.70 -18.32 16.49
C ARG A 109 20.61 -17.48 15.84
N VAL A 110 19.35 -17.65 16.24
CA VAL A 110 18.22 -16.81 15.81
C VAL A 110 18.46 -15.38 16.25
N GLN A 111 18.90 -15.11 17.47
CA GLN A 111 19.15 -13.75 17.91
C GLN A 111 20.34 -13.09 17.20
N ALA A 112 21.47 -13.78 17.07
CA ALA A 112 22.63 -13.28 16.30
C ALA A 112 22.30 -13.14 14.80
N ASN A 113 21.55 -14.09 14.23
CA ASN A 113 21.04 -13.98 12.87
C ASN A 113 20.04 -12.84 12.73
N ASN A 114 19.23 -12.55 13.75
CA ASN A 114 18.28 -11.45 13.75
C ASN A 114 19.00 -10.09 13.82
N GLU A 115 20.05 -9.96 14.64
CA GLU A 115 20.88 -8.75 14.68
C GLU A 115 21.63 -8.54 13.37
N LEU A 116 22.22 -9.60 12.80
CA LEU A 116 22.91 -9.53 11.52
C LEU A 116 21.93 -9.23 10.38
N ARG A 117 20.76 -9.87 10.37
CA ARG A 117 19.64 -9.54 9.44
C ARG A 117 19.12 -8.13 9.65
N PHE A 118 19.11 -7.63 10.88
CA PHE A 118 18.71 -6.25 11.15
C PHE A 118 19.72 -5.28 10.55
N GLN A 119 21.02 -5.52 10.71
CA GLN A 119 22.05 -4.70 10.06
C GLN A 119 22.00 -4.80 8.54
N GLU A 120 21.84 -6.00 7.98
CA GLU A 120 21.64 -6.19 6.53
C GLU A 120 20.38 -5.48 6.01
N TYR A 121 19.31 -5.48 6.79
CA TYR A 121 18.05 -4.77 6.49
C TYR A 121 18.25 -3.25 6.50
N LEU A 122 18.94 -2.71 7.51
CA LEU A 122 19.30 -1.29 7.56
C LEU A 122 20.23 -0.92 6.39
N ASP A 123 21.23 -1.76 6.09
CA ASP A 123 22.12 -1.58 4.94
C ASP A 123 21.35 -1.59 3.62
N SER A 124 20.36 -2.47 3.48
CA SER A 124 19.47 -2.53 2.33
C SER A 124 18.66 -1.24 2.21
N MET A 125 18.04 -0.74 3.28
CA MET A 125 17.27 0.52 3.26
C MET A 125 18.12 1.74 2.88
N ARG A 126 19.44 1.71 3.12
CA ARG A 126 20.37 2.80 2.73
C ARG A 126 20.73 2.81 1.25
N ARG A 127 20.52 1.72 0.51
CA ARG A 127 20.85 1.62 -0.91
C ARG A 127 19.59 1.82 -1.75
N PRO A 128 19.62 2.60 -2.84
CA PRO A 128 18.49 2.65 -3.76
C PRO A 128 18.37 1.32 -4.52
N SER A 129 17.15 0.83 -4.75
CA SER A 129 16.92 -0.25 -5.72
C SER A 129 17.15 0.27 -7.13
N GLU A 130 17.94 -0.48 -7.90
CA GLU A 130 18.09 -0.28 -9.34
C GLU A 130 16.79 -0.57 -10.08
N GLN A 131 16.07 -1.61 -9.66
CA GLN A 131 14.87 -2.06 -10.35
C GLN A 131 13.70 -1.07 -10.13
N LEU A 132 13.58 -0.52 -8.92
CA LEU A 132 12.57 0.48 -8.58
C LEU A 132 12.98 1.93 -8.91
N ALA A 133 14.08 2.14 -9.64
CA ALA A 133 14.55 3.49 -9.98
C ALA A 133 13.57 4.23 -10.91
N ARG A 134 12.83 3.50 -11.75
CA ARG A 134 11.77 4.04 -12.61
C ARG A 134 10.52 3.15 -12.56
N ILE A 135 9.36 3.78 -12.71
CA ILE A 135 8.10 3.08 -12.91
C ILE A 135 8.11 2.54 -14.35
N MET A 136 7.79 1.25 -14.48
CA MET A 136 7.69 0.55 -15.77
C MET A 136 6.36 -0.17 -15.83
N ASP A 137 5.86 -0.40 -17.05
CA ASP A 137 4.82 -1.41 -17.23
C ASP A 137 5.40 -2.83 -17.17
N ALA A 138 4.51 -3.84 -17.17
CA ALA A 138 4.90 -5.23 -17.02
C ALA A 138 5.76 -5.76 -18.19
N GLU A 139 5.56 -5.24 -19.40
CA GLU A 139 6.33 -5.64 -20.59
C GLU A 139 7.76 -5.06 -20.52
N GLU A 140 7.86 -3.76 -20.23
CA GLU A 140 9.13 -3.07 -20.02
C GLU A 140 9.94 -3.70 -18.87
N TRP A 141 9.26 -4.04 -17.77
CA TRP A 141 9.86 -4.71 -16.63
C TRP A 141 10.41 -6.09 -16.99
N GLY A 142 9.57 -6.92 -17.62
CA GLY A 142 9.95 -8.28 -18.02
C GLY A 142 11.15 -8.28 -18.96
N ALA A 143 11.24 -7.29 -19.86
CA ALA A 143 12.38 -7.12 -20.75
C ALA A 143 13.66 -6.66 -20.04
N ALA A 144 13.55 -5.83 -19.00
CA ALA A 144 14.71 -5.27 -18.30
C ALA A 144 15.27 -6.20 -17.21
N PHE A 145 14.40 -6.82 -16.42
CA PHE A 145 14.78 -7.51 -15.18
C PHE A 145 14.24 -8.94 -15.08
N GLY A 146 13.17 -9.27 -15.81
CA GLY A 146 12.48 -10.54 -15.66
C GLY A 146 11.81 -10.63 -14.29
N ARG A 147 12.44 -11.35 -13.35
CA ARG A 147 11.94 -11.53 -11.98
C ARG A 147 12.55 -10.50 -11.03
N HIS A 148 11.79 -10.10 -10.02
CA HIS A 148 12.26 -9.20 -8.97
C HIS A 148 12.61 -9.95 -7.68
N LYS A 149 13.33 -9.29 -6.76
CA LYS A 149 13.56 -9.87 -5.43
C LYS A 149 12.30 -9.72 -4.58
N MET A 150 12.10 -10.65 -3.65
CA MET A 150 11.02 -10.56 -2.67
C MET A 150 11.05 -9.23 -1.89
N GLN A 151 12.24 -8.74 -1.54
CA GLN A 151 12.46 -7.38 -1.04
C GLN A 151 13.57 -6.71 -1.85
N GLU A 152 13.29 -5.50 -2.33
CA GLU A 152 14.23 -4.65 -3.06
C GLU A 152 15.01 -3.73 -2.12
N ASP A 153 16.24 -3.37 -2.51
CA ASP A 153 17.03 -2.38 -1.75
C ASP A 153 16.28 -1.05 -1.63
N GLY A 154 16.46 -0.36 -0.52
CA GLY A 154 15.87 0.97 -0.31
C GLY A 154 14.39 0.91 0.03
N THR A 155 13.87 -0.24 0.44
CA THR A 155 12.46 -0.43 0.79
C THR A 155 12.24 -0.85 2.24
N LEU A 156 11.10 -0.42 2.78
CA LEU A 156 10.55 -0.81 4.08
C LEU A 156 9.30 -1.66 3.84
N SER A 157 9.24 -2.88 4.38
CA SER A 157 8.01 -3.69 4.31
C SER A 157 6.90 -3.07 5.15
N LEU A 158 5.70 -2.95 4.59
CA LEU A 158 4.53 -2.37 5.26
C LEU A 158 3.54 -3.44 5.73
N CYS A 159 3.05 -4.29 4.83
CA CYS A 159 2.07 -5.33 5.18
C CYS A 159 1.88 -6.32 4.02
N ALA A 160 1.41 -7.52 4.35
CA ALA A 160 0.93 -8.49 3.36
C ALA A 160 -0.54 -8.21 3.02
N VAL A 161 -0.86 -7.98 1.74
CA VAL A 161 -2.17 -7.47 1.27
C VAL A 161 -2.94 -8.50 0.42
N ASP A 162 -2.27 -9.58 -0.01
CA ASP A 162 -2.85 -10.73 -0.72
C ASP A 162 -2.04 -12.01 -0.38
N LEU A 163 -2.38 -13.16 -0.96
CA LEU A 163 -1.68 -14.43 -0.77
C LEU A 163 -0.18 -14.35 -1.14
N THR A 164 0.16 -13.60 -2.19
CA THR A 164 1.55 -13.46 -2.64
C THR A 164 2.05 -12.02 -2.63
N TYR A 165 1.24 -11.00 -2.38
CA TYR A 165 1.71 -9.61 -2.46
C TYR A 165 2.02 -8.97 -1.10
N VAL A 166 3.17 -8.28 -1.05
CA VAL A 166 3.59 -7.47 0.09
C VAL A 166 3.75 -6.02 -0.37
N ALA A 167 3.15 -5.09 0.39
CA ALA A 167 3.32 -3.66 0.19
C ALA A 167 4.64 -3.19 0.81
N TYR A 168 5.39 -2.39 0.06
CA TYR A 168 6.65 -1.80 0.47
C TYR A 168 6.62 -0.29 0.27
N LEU A 169 7.17 0.44 1.24
CA LEU A 169 7.46 1.86 1.12
C LEU A 169 8.87 2.05 0.57
N VAL A 170 9.01 2.83 -0.51
CA VAL A 170 10.34 3.22 -1.01
C VAL A 170 10.93 4.26 -0.07
N VAL A 171 11.98 3.89 0.66
CA VAL A 171 12.73 4.73 1.60
C VAL A 171 13.81 5.52 0.87
N THR A 172 14.60 4.85 0.02
CA THR A 172 15.76 5.44 -0.66
C THR A 172 15.66 5.26 -2.17
N GLY A 173 15.90 6.32 -2.93
CA GLY A 173 15.92 6.30 -4.40
C GLY A 173 14.91 7.26 -5.04
N PRO A 174 14.80 7.25 -6.39
CA PRO A 174 13.98 8.23 -7.12
C PRO A 174 12.48 8.18 -6.83
N GLN A 175 11.96 7.01 -6.43
CA GLN A 175 10.54 6.80 -6.11
C GLN A 175 10.24 6.95 -4.60
N ARG A 176 11.17 7.56 -3.84
CA ARG A 176 11.07 7.74 -2.39
C ARG A 176 9.70 8.29 -1.97
N GLY A 177 9.10 7.65 -0.97
CA GLY A 177 7.80 8.00 -0.41
C GLY A 177 6.60 7.34 -1.08
N ARG A 178 6.79 6.69 -2.23
CA ARG A 178 5.75 5.89 -2.91
C ARG A 178 5.63 4.50 -2.30
N VAL A 179 4.44 3.92 -2.43
CA VAL A 179 4.16 2.52 -2.08
C VAL A 179 4.14 1.67 -3.34
N VAL A 180 4.80 0.52 -3.28
CA VAL A 180 4.85 -0.49 -4.33
C VAL A 180 4.49 -1.85 -3.75
N TYR A 181 3.75 -2.65 -4.49
CA TYR A 181 3.44 -4.02 -4.18
C TYR A 181 4.39 -4.93 -4.96
N LEU A 182 5.05 -5.82 -4.24
CA LEU A 182 5.97 -6.81 -4.79
C LEU A 182 5.35 -8.20 -4.61
N ASP A 183 5.38 -8.99 -5.68
CA ASP A 183 4.97 -10.38 -5.66
C ASP A 183 6.03 -11.23 -4.96
N TRP A 184 5.63 -12.04 -4.00
CA TRP A 184 6.50 -12.86 -3.17
C TRP A 184 7.33 -13.82 -4.02
N ASP A 185 6.71 -14.39 -5.06
CA ASP A 185 7.34 -15.32 -5.99
C ASP A 185 8.21 -14.60 -7.04
N GLY A 186 8.08 -13.27 -7.12
CA GLY A 186 8.79 -12.42 -8.09
C GLY A 186 8.39 -12.68 -9.53
N ASP A 187 7.22 -13.31 -9.76
CA ASP A 187 6.73 -13.71 -11.07
C ASP A 187 6.01 -12.56 -11.79
N CYS A 188 5.41 -11.64 -11.02
CA CYS A 188 4.73 -10.46 -11.54
C CYS A 188 5.63 -9.22 -11.47
N ALA A 189 5.46 -8.28 -12.41
CA ALA A 189 6.14 -6.99 -12.31
C ALA A 189 5.60 -6.20 -11.11
N PRO A 190 6.41 -5.30 -10.48
CA PRO A 190 5.95 -4.47 -9.38
C PRO A 190 4.71 -3.66 -9.73
N MET A 191 3.76 -3.64 -8.82
CA MET A 191 2.53 -2.88 -8.97
C MET A 191 2.60 -1.63 -8.09
N TRP A 192 2.42 -0.45 -8.67
CA TRP A 192 2.46 0.79 -7.91
C TRP A 192 1.10 1.11 -7.30
N ALA A 193 1.10 1.64 -6.07
CA ALA A 193 -0.12 2.12 -5.44
C ALA A 193 -0.84 3.14 -6.33
N LYS A 194 -2.16 2.96 -6.45
CA LYS A 194 -3.02 3.73 -7.35
C LYS A 194 -3.58 4.98 -6.67
N GLY A 195 -3.91 5.99 -7.47
CA GLY A 195 -4.62 7.20 -7.01
C GLY A 195 -3.86 8.09 -6.00
N GLY A 196 -2.54 7.98 -5.92
CA GLY A 196 -1.69 8.79 -5.06
C GLY A 196 -0.20 8.55 -5.32
N GLU A 197 0.65 9.47 -4.89
CA GLU A 197 2.12 9.37 -5.07
C GLU A 197 2.86 9.24 -3.73
N THR A 198 2.14 9.24 -2.61
CA THR A 198 2.74 9.21 -1.28
C THR A 198 2.13 8.12 -0.42
N PHE A 199 2.88 7.71 0.61
CA PHE A 199 2.40 6.84 1.67
C PHE A 199 1.11 7.37 2.33
N LEU A 200 0.99 8.69 2.53
CA LEU A 200 -0.22 9.25 3.13
C LEU A 200 -1.42 9.16 2.18
N ASP A 201 -1.22 9.37 0.88
CA ASP A 201 -2.30 9.15 -0.10
C ASP A 201 -2.75 7.69 -0.06
N TRP A 202 -1.81 6.76 0.03
CA TRP A 202 -2.10 5.33 0.13
C TRP A 202 -2.91 4.97 1.39
N MET A 203 -2.61 5.58 2.54
CA MET A 203 -3.40 5.36 3.77
C MET A 203 -4.77 6.08 3.73
N GLU A 204 -4.81 7.33 3.27
CA GLU A 204 -6.05 8.12 3.21
C GLU A 204 -7.04 7.51 2.23
N ASN A 205 -6.58 7.12 1.04
CA ASN A 205 -7.40 6.48 0.03
C ASN A 205 -7.99 5.16 0.53
N PHE A 206 -7.23 4.38 1.30
CA PHE A 206 -7.69 3.12 1.87
C PHE A 206 -8.86 3.34 2.84
N TYR A 207 -8.67 4.18 3.86
CA TYR A 207 -9.73 4.41 4.84
C TYR A 207 -10.94 5.14 4.25
N ARG A 208 -10.72 6.04 3.28
CA ARG A 208 -11.83 6.70 2.58
C ARG A 208 -12.67 5.69 1.82
N ASP A 209 -12.06 4.83 1.01
CA ASP A 209 -12.80 3.85 0.22
C ASP A 209 -13.51 2.82 1.12
N LEU A 210 -12.91 2.45 2.26
CA LEU A 210 -13.58 1.65 3.30
C LEU A 210 -14.80 2.37 3.89
N SER A 211 -14.63 3.62 4.32
CA SER A 211 -15.70 4.43 4.94
C SER A 211 -16.91 4.64 4.02
N MET A 212 -16.72 4.50 2.71
CA MET A 212 -17.75 4.61 1.69
C MET A 212 -18.35 3.26 1.28
N GLY A 213 -17.86 2.15 1.84
CA GLY A 213 -18.25 0.79 1.48
C GLY A 213 -17.87 0.42 0.04
N TRP A 214 -16.78 0.99 -0.49
CA TRP A 214 -16.29 0.73 -1.85
C TRP A 214 -15.24 -0.37 -1.91
N THR A 215 -14.57 -0.65 -0.80
CA THR A 215 -13.65 -1.78 -0.68
C THR A 215 -14.02 -2.56 0.58
N HIS A 216 -13.83 -3.88 0.53
CA HIS A 216 -14.09 -4.77 1.68
C HIS A 216 -12.86 -5.59 2.06
N GLU A 217 -11.94 -5.80 1.11
CA GLU A 217 -10.77 -6.64 1.30
C GLU A 217 -9.50 -5.91 0.83
N GLY A 218 -8.37 -6.24 1.44
CA GLY A 218 -7.07 -5.62 1.16
C GLY A 218 -6.63 -5.75 -0.29
N TRP A 219 -6.79 -6.94 -0.87
CA TRP A 219 -6.40 -7.20 -2.26
C TRP A 219 -7.21 -6.36 -3.25
N GLN A 220 -8.50 -6.10 -2.98
CA GLN A 220 -9.33 -5.26 -3.86
C GLN A 220 -8.74 -3.86 -3.96
N TYR A 221 -8.31 -3.31 -2.82
CA TYR A 221 -7.68 -2.00 -2.75
C TYR A 221 -6.36 -1.93 -3.52
N MET A 222 -5.56 -3.00 -3.55
CA MET A 222 -4.34 -3.09 -4.36
C MET A 222 -4.65 -3.06 -5.88
N TRP A 223 -5.70 -3.76 -6.31
CA TRP A 223 -6.03 -3.91 -7.74
C TRP A 223 -6.88 -2.76 -8.30
N GLN A 224 -7.63 -2.04 -7.47
CA GLN A 224 -8.56 -1.01 -7.92
C GLN A 224 -8.00 0.40 -7.73
N GLN A 225 -8.41 1.30 -8.63
CA GLN A 225 -8.16 2.73 -8.46
C GLN A 225 -9.01 3.25 -7.31
N PRO A 226 -8.43 3.96 -6.33
CA PRO A 226 -9.20 4.50 -5.23
C PRO A 226 -9.98 5.76 -5.64
N GLY A 227 -10.91 6.18 -4.79
CA GLY A 227 -11.70 7.39 -5.01
C GLY A 227 -13.04 7.14 -5.68
N ASP A 228 -13.81 8.20 -5.86
CA ASP A 228 -15.16 8.16 -6.39
C ASP A 228 -15.21 8.01 -7.92
N ALA A 229 -16.42 8.01 -8.47
CA ALA A 229 -16.63 7.88 -9.91
C ALA A 229 -15.95 9.02 -10.71
N ASP A 230 -15.91 10.25 -10.18
CA ASP A 230 -15.26 11.37 -10.84
C ASP A 230 -13.74 11.18 -10.88
N ALA A 231 -13.14 10.74 -9.77
CA ALA A 231 -11.72 10.39 -9.69
C ALA A 231 -11.35 9.29 -10.70
N LEU A 232 -12.17 8.24 -10.82
CA LEU A 232 -11.96 7.17 -11.82
C LEU A 232 -12.08 7.70 -13.26
N MET A 233 -13.06 8.57 -13.52
CA MET A 233 -13.22 9.20 -14.84
C MET A 233 -12.04 10.10 -15.20
N GLU A 234 -11.52 10.86 -14.24
CA GLU A 234 -10.31 11.68 -14.41
C GLU A 234 -9.07 10.82 -14.64
N ALA A 235 -8.86 9.77 -13.85
CA ALA A 235 -7.78 8.81 -14.05
C ALA A 235 -7.83 8.21 -15.46
N PHE A 236 -9.01 7.78 -15.93
CA PHE A 236 -9.18 7.22 -17.27
C PHE A 236 -8.81 8.20 -18.39
N ARG A 237 -9.06 9.50 -18.18
CA ARG A 237 -8.69 10.56 -19.13
C ARG A 237 -7.21 10.90 -19.09
N ARG A 238 -6.57 10.75 -17.92
CA ARG A 238 -5.14 11.04 -17.70
C ARG A 238 -4.24 9.99 -18.32
N GLU A 239 -4.57 8.70 -18.15
CA GLU A 239 -3.75 7.56 -18.58
C GLU A 239 -3.77 7.29 -20.11
N LYS A 240 -3.76 8.34 -20.94
CA LYS A 240 -3.76 8.21 -22.41
C LYS A 240 -2.51 7.46 -22.88
N GLY A 241 -2.71 6.45 -23.73
CA GLY A 241 -1.61 5.62 -24.25
C GLY A 241 -1.25 4.41 -23.37
N HIS A 242 -1.86 4.28 -22.18
CA HIS A 242 -1.64 3.16 -21.27
C HIS A 242 -2.90 2.28 -21.19
N ASP A 243 -3.11 1.45 -22.20
CA ASP A 243 -4.38 0.76 -22.39
C ASP A 243 -4.68 -0.28 -21.30
N ALA A 244 -3.65 -0.92 -20.75
CA ALA A 244 -3.79 -1.83 -19.61
C ALA A 244 -4.30 -1.09 -18.37
N ALA A 245 -3.64 0.02 -17.99
CA ALA A 245 -4.05 0.86 -16.87
C ALA A 245 -5.48 1.39 -17.04
N ARG A 246 -5.87 1.80 -18.25
CA ARG A 246 -7.23 2.26 -18.55
C ARG A 246 -8.29 1.18 -18.40
N LYS A 247 -7.97 -0.09 -18.72
CA LYS A 247 -8.87 -1.22 -18.47
C LYS A 247 -9.03 -1.48 -16.98
N GLU A 248 -7.96 -1.40 -16.20
CA GLU A 248 -8.03 -1.52 -14.74
C GLU A 248 -8.85 -0.39 -14.10
N ILE A 249 -8.71 0.85 -14.60
CA ILE A 249 -9.55 1.98 -14.17
C ILE A 249 -11.03 1.69 -14.45
N LEU A 250 -11.38 1.16 -15.62
CA LEU A 250 -12.76 0.78 -15.92
C LEU A 250 -13.25 -0.34 -14.99
N TYR A 251 -12.45 -1.37 -14.78
CA TYR A 251 -12.77 -2.45 -13.84
C TYR A 251 -13.03 -1.92 -12.42
N SER A 252 -12.32 -0.87 -12.01
CA SER A 252 -12.45 -0.27 -10.67
C SER A 252 -13.84 0.30 -10.39
N PHE A 253 -14.68 0.57 -11.39
CA PHE A 253 -16.08 0.96 -11.17
C PHE A 253 -16.92 -0.15 -10.53
N THR A 254 -16.50 -1.42 -10.64
CA THR A 254 -17.23 -2.56 -10.04
C THR A 254 -17.20 -2.57 -8.51
N LYS A 255 -16.31 -1.77 -7.92
CA LYS A 255 -16.19 -1.59 -6.47
C LYS A 255 -17.40 -0.88 -5.85
N PHE A 256 -18.12 -0.07 -6.63
CA PHE A 256 -19.24 0.68 -6.10
C PHE A 256 -20.43 -0.25 -5.77
N PRO A 257 -21.13 -0.01 -4.65
CA PRO A 257 -22.38 -0.71 -4.35
C PRO A 257 -23.44 -0.50 -5.44
N SER A 258 -23.54 0.73 -5.92
CA SER A 258 -24.38 1.13 -7.05
C SER A 258 -23.64 2.13 -7.93
N LEU A 259 -23.99 2.17 -9.21
CA LEU A 259 -23.33 3.02 -10.19
C LEU A 259 -24.04 4.38 -10.30
N PRO A 260 -23.35 5.51 -10.02
CA PRO A 260 -23.94 6.83 -10.21
C PRO A 260 -24.34 7.09 -11.67
N GLU A 261 -25.42 7.85 -11.89
CA GLU A 261 -25.95 8.12 -13.23
C GLU A 261 -24.91 8.74 -14.19
N HIS A 262 -24.06 9.64 -13.69
CA HIS A 262 -23.00 10.24 -14.50
C HIS A 262 -21.93 9.21 -14.90
N ALA A 263 -21.59 8.27 -14.02
CA ALA A 263 -20.68 7.17 -14.28
C ALA A 263 -21.26 6.19 -15.31
N TYR A 264 -22.56 5.88 -15.19
CA TYR A 264 -23.29 5.08 -16.17
C TYR A 264 -23.24 5.70 -17.57
N ARG A 265 -23.51 7.01 -17.68
CA ARG A 265 -23.41 7.75 -18.95
C ARG A 265 -22.00 7.74 -19.52
N PHE A 266 -21.00 7.93 -18.66
CA PHE A 266 -19.60 7.87 -19.05
C PHE A 266 -19.25 6.50 -19.65
N LEU A 267 -19.55 5.40 -18.95
CA LEU A 267 -19.28 4.03 -19.40
C LEU A 267 -20.01 3.71 -20.71
N ARG A 268 -21.28 4.13 -20.85
CA ARG A 268 -22.04 4.02 -22.11
C ARG A 268 -21.44 4.85 -23.24
N GLY A 269 -20.70 5.90 -22.93
CA GLY A 269 -20.01 6.79 -23.86
C GLY A 269 -18.64 6.27 -24.31
N VAL A 270 -18.09 5.22 -23.68
CA VAL A 270 -16.82 4.61 -24.09
C VAL A 270 -17.04 3.88 -25.42
N ARG A 271 -16.56 4.48 -26.53
CA ARG A 271 -16.73 3.97 -27.91
C ARG A 271 -15.47 3.38 -28.52
N HIS A 272 -14.30 3.59 -27.91
CA HIS A 272 -13.05 3.08 -28.46
C HIS A 272 -13.07 1.53 -28.43
N PRO A 273 -12.81 0.84 -29.56
CA PRO A 273 -12.98 -0.62 -29.65
C PRO A 273 -12.25 -1.40 -28.55
N GLN A 274 -11.06 -0.93 -28.18
CA GLN A 274 -10.22 -1.57 -27.16
C GLN A 274 -10.78 -1.54 -25.73
N PHE A 275 -11.68 -0.60 -25.43
CA PHE A 275 -12.26 -0.42 -24.09
C PHE A 275 -13.75 -0.78 -24.04
N GLN A 276 -14.36 -1.03 -25.20
CA GLN A 276 -15.79 -1.27 -25.30
C GLN A 276 -16.22 -2.53 -24.55
N GLN A 277 -15.42 -3.60 -24.59
CA GLN A 277 -15.68 -4.82 -23.84
C GLN A 277 -15.61 -4.56 -22.33
N ALA A 278 -14.51 -3.99 -21.84
CA ALA A 278 -14.33 -3.67 -20.42
C ALA A 278 -15.47 -2.77 -19.88
N ALA A 279 -15.87 -1.73 -20.61
CA ALA A 279 -16.99 -0.89 -20.22
C ALA A 279 -18.32 -1.66 -20.22
N SER A 280 -18.52 -2.59 -21.17
CA SER A 280 -19.73 -3.42 -21.22
C SER A 280 -19.79 -4.43 -20.07
N ASP A 281 -18.65 -5.00 -19.67
CA ASP A 281 -18.54 -5.93 -18.55
C ASP A 281 -18.89 -5.24 -17.23
N VAL A 282 -18.38 -4.02 -17.02
CA VAL A 282 -18.74 -3.18 -15.88
C VAL A 282 -20.24 -2.88 -15.87
N LEU A 283 -20.81 -2.47 -17.01
CA LEU A 283 -22.25 -2.22 -17.10
C LEU A 283 -23.10 -3.47 -16.87
N ALA A 284 -22.60 -4.66 -17.24
CA ALA A 284 -23.29 -5.92 -16.98
C ALA A 284 -23.27 -6.29 -15.49
N HIS A 285 -22.14 -6.06 -14.80
CA HIS A 285 -22.00 -6.27 -13.35
C HIS A 285 -23.11 -5.59 -12.52
N PHE A 286 -23.62 -4.45 -12.98
CA PHE A 286 -24.70 -3.71 -12.31
C PHE A 286 -26.12 -4.04 -12.78
N ARG A 287 -26.30 -4.83 -13.85
CA ARG A 287 -27.66 -5.24 -14.30
C ARG A 287 -28.27 -6.33 -13.42
N ASP A 288 -27.41 -7.15 -12.85
CA ASP A 288 -27.81 -8.33 -12.06
C ASP A 288 -27.83 -8.05 -10.55
N LYS A 289 -27.48 -6.82 -10.14
CA LYS A 289 -27.58 -6.35 -8.75
C LYS A 289 -29.00 -5.81 -8.51
N PRO A 290 -29.69 -6.26 -7.43
CA PRO A 290 -31.04 -5.83 -7.11
C PRO A 290 -31.14 -4.33 -6.76
#